data_AF-A0A2H0UF25-F1
#
_entry.id   AF-A0A2H0UF25-F1
#
_cell.length_a   1.000
_cell.length_b   1.000
_cell.length_c   1.000
_cell.angle_alpha   90.00
_cell.angle_beta   90.00
_cell.angle_gamma   90.00
#
_symmetry.space_group_name_H-M   'P 1'
#
loop_
_entity.id
_entity.type
_entity.pdbx_description
1 polymer ?
#
loop_
_entity_poly.entity_id
_entity_poly.type
_entity_poly.pdbx_seq_one_letter_code
_entity_poly.pdbx_strand_id
1 'polypeptide(L)'
;MGWSGLLLRWAGFEPLYDNRSRVDLLGFESGGSQTNIPDSLAASAVFVMGESNEQTPIARIRNAPYVRERHVERKSKHNTFSFTMDEDIFAPFLKGVQWKKGGNAST
;
A
#
# COMPACT_ATOMS: atom_id res chain seq x y z
N MET A 1 -17.77 8.45 -5.36
CA MET A 1 -16.89 8.15 -4.22
C MET A 1 -17.02 6.67 -3.91
N GLY A 2 -15.94 5.98 -3.57
CA GLY A 2 -15.93 4.55 -3.26
C GLY A 2 -14.96 4.25 -2.11
N TRP A 3 -15.14 3.09 -1.48
CA TRP A 3 -14.29 2.62 -0.39
C TRP A 3 -13.33 1.53 -0.89
N SER A 4 -12.17 1.43 -0.24
CA SER A 4 -11.19 0.41 -0.56
C SER A 4 -10.41 0.04 0.69
N GLY A 5 -9.95 -1.21 0.77
CA GLY A 5 -9.07 -1.65 1.83
C GLY A 5 -7.70 -1.00 1.74
N LEU A 6 -7.18 -0.58 2.88
CA LEU A 6 -5.83 -0.04 3.04
C LEU A 6 -5.04 -0.93 4.01
N LEU A 7 -3.77 -1.16 3.69
CA LEU A 7 -2.83 -1.81 4.59
C LEU A 7 -2.48 -0.89 5.76
N LEU A 8 -2.50 -1.47 6.96
CA LEU A 8 -1.90 -0.85 8.15
C LEU A 8 -0.56 -1.50 8.52
N ARG A 9 -0.46 -2.83 8.43
CA ARG A 9 0.72 -3.61 8.79
C ARG A 9 0.80 -4.90 7.98
N TRP A 10 2.02 -5.35 7.69
CA TRP A 10 2.30 -6.63 7.03
C TRP A 10 3.45 -7.36 7.75
N ALA A 11 3.55 -8.67 7.54
CA ALA A 11 4.64 -9.50 8.02
C ALA A 11 4.80 -10.73 7.11
N GLY A 12 6.02 -11.31 7.08
CA GLY A 12 6.29 -12.58 6.41
C GLY A 12 6.55 -12.52 4.90
N PHE A 13 6.60 -11.33 4.28
CA PHE A 13 6.94 -11.17 2.86
C PHE A 13 7.52 -9.77 2.56
N GLU A 14 8.19 -9.65 1.41
CA GLU A 14 8.67 -8.36 0.86
C GLU A 14 7.47 -7.57 0.33
N PRO A 15 7.19 -6.36 0.84
CA PRO A 15 5.95 -5.67 0.54
C PRO A 15 5.94 -4.94 -0.81
N LEU A 16 7.13 -4.65 -1.35
CA LEU A 16 7.27 -3.93 -2.61
C LEU A 16 7.90 -4.86 -3.63
N TYR A 17 7.21 -5.04 -4.75
CA TYR A 17 7.78 -5.73 -5.91
C TYR A 17 8.31 -4.68 -6.89
N ASP A 18 9.61 -4.74 -7.15
CA ASP A 18 10.29 -3.77 -8.01
C ASP A 18 10.06 -4.15 -9.49
N ASN A 19 9.24 -3.36 -10.19
CA ASN A 19 9.08 -3.49 -11.64
C ASN A 19 10.03 -2.59 -12.41
N ARG A 20 10.76 -1.68 -11.77
CA ARG A 20 11.52 -0.62 -12.46
C ARG A 20 12.59 -1.15 -13.42
N SER A 21 13.11 -2.34 -13.17
CA SER A 21 14.13 -2.98 -14.00
C SER A 21 13.57 -4.00 -15.00
N ARG A 22 12.24 -4.13 -15.10
CA ARG A 22 11.61 -5.09 -16.02
C ARG A 22 11.43 -4.47 -17.39
N VAL A 23 11.52 -5.32 -18.40
CA VAL A 23 11.19 -5.01 -19.79
C VAL A 23 9.78 -5.53 -20.06
N ASP A 24 8.94 -4.72 -20.69
CA ASP A 24 7.59 -5.10 -21.07
C ASP A 24 7.56 -6.10 -22.24
N LEU A 25 6.37 -6.52 -22.65
CA LEU A 25 6.20 -7.49 -23.74
C LEU A 25 6.64 -6.94 -25.11
N LEU A 26 6.77 -5.63 -25.26
CA LEU A 26 7.15 -4.97 -26.51
C LEU A 26 8.65 -4.61 -26.54
N GLY A 27 9.40 -4.95 -25.49
CA GLY A 27 10.83 -4.68 -25.40
C GLY A 27 11.18 -3.31 -24.83
N PHE A 28 10.21 -2.55 -24.32
CA PHE A 28 10.48 -1.27 -23.64
C PHE A 28 10.82 -1.50 -22.18
N GLU A 29 11.77 -0.73 -21.64
CA GLU A 29 11.95 -0.66 -20.19
C GLU A 29 10.62 -0.20 -19.58
N SER A 30 10.06 -1.04 -18.70
CA SER A 30 8.82 -0.70 -18.02
C SER A 30 9.10 0.55 -17.18
N GLY A 31 8.28 1.58 -17.37
CA GLY A 31 8.51 2.96 -16.92
C GLY A 31 8.50 3.19 -15.40
N GLY A 32 9.15 2.33 -14.62
CA GLY A 32 9.66 2.72 -13.32
C GLY A 32 8.65 2.62 -12.16
N SER A 33 7.78 1.62 -12.13
CA SER A 33 6.85 1.45 -10.98
C SER A 33 7.31 0.38 -9.98
N GLN A 34 6.81 0.50 -8.75
CA GLN A 34 6.84 -0.56 -7.75
C GLN A 34 5.41 -1.00 -7.47
N THR A 35 5.18 -2.30 -7.34
CA THR A 35 3.88 -2.81 -6.93
C THR A 35 3.80 -2.84 -5.41
N ASN A 36 2.80 -2.14 -4.86
CA ASN A 36 2.41 -2.21 -3.47
C ASN A 36 1.58 -3.48 -3.23
N ILE A 37 2.27 -4.58 -2.97
CA ILE A 37 1.67 -5.91 -2.74
C ILE A 37 0.64 -5.86 -1.60
N PRO A 38 0.96 -5.37 -0.39
CA PRO A 38 0.05 -5.50 0.73
C PRO A 38 -1.23 -4.67 0.58
N ASP A 39 -1.20 -3.47 -0.03
CA ASP A 39 -2.44 -2.75 -0.34
C ASP A 39 -3.28 -3.48 -1.40
N SER A 40 -2.63 -4.09 -2.40
CA SER A 40 -3.33 -4.90 -3.41
C SER A 40 -4.05 -6.10 -2.77
N LEU A 41 -3.41 -6.73 -1.77
CA LEU A 41 -4.03 -7.80 -0.98
C LEU A 41 -5.17 -7.27 -0.09
N ALA A 42 -4.99 -6.11 0.55
CA ALA A 42 -6.02 -5.50 1.40
C ALA A 42 -7.27 -5.10 0.61
N ALA A 43 -7.10 -4.48 -0.56
CA ALA A 43 -8.21 -4.15 -1.45
C ALA A 43 -8.96 -5.40 -1.92
N SER A 44 -8.23 -6.46 -2.28
CA SER A 44 -8.81 -7.76 -2.66
C SER A 44 -9.55 -8.43 -1.50
N ALA A 45 -9.01 -8.33 -0.28
CA ALA A 45 -9.62 -8.88 0.92
C ALA A 45 -10.93 -8.15 1.27
N VAL A 46 -10.94 -6.82 1.27
CA VAL A 46 -12.16 -6.02 1.57
C VAL A 46 -13.29 -6.36 0.60
N PHE A 47 -12.99 -6.57 -0.69
CA PHE A 47 -13.99 -6.96 -1.67
C PHE A 47 -14.75 -8.25 -1.30
N VAL A 48 -14.08 -9.23 -0.69
CA VAL A 48 -14.73 -10.49 -0.26
C VAL A 48 -15.22 -10.47 1.19
N MET A 49 -14.66 -9.60 2.02
CA MET A 49 -15.01 -9.45 3.44
C MET A 49 -16.30 -8.63 3.63
N GLY A 50 -16.57 -7.70 2.71
CA GLY A 50 -17.66 -6.72 2.84
C GLY A 50 -17.25 -5.48 3.64
N GLU A 51 -18.12 -4.47 3.63
CA GLU A 51 -17.86 -3.16 4.25
C GLU A 51 -18.78 -2.88 5.46
N SER A 52 -19.74 -3.76 5.74
CA SER A 52 -20.83 -3.55 6.69
C SER A 52 -20.98 -4.77 7.62
N ASN A 53 -22.15 -5.42 7.62
CA ASN A 53 -22.51 -6.48 8.55
C ASN A 53 -22.38 -7.89 7.94
N GLU A 54 -21.55 -8.05 6.91
CA GLU A 54 -21.27 -9.35 6.26
C GLU A 54 -20.53 -10.32 7.18
N GLN A 55 -20.00 -9.84 8.32
CA GLN A 55 -19.40 -10.65 9.38
C GLN A 55 -18.29 -11.59 8.89
N THR A 56 -17.56 -11.19 7.84
CA THR A 56 -16.45 -11.95 7.27
C THR A 56 -15.14 -11.18 7.49
N PRO A 57 -14.55 -11.19 8.69
CA PRO A 57 -13.42 -10.29 9.02
C PRO A 57 -12.05 -10.77 8.51
N ILE A 58 -11.97 -11.96 7.89
CA ILE A 58 -10.71 -12.58 7.48
C ILE A 58 -10.86 -13.17 6.08
N ALA A 59 -9.90 -12.86 5.21
CA ALA A 59 -9.76 -13.45 3.88
C ALA A 59 -8.47 -14.28 3.80
N ARG A 60 -8.55 -15.49 3.25
CA ARG A 60 -7.37 -16.32 2.93
C ARG A 60 -7.05 -16.26 1.45
N ILE A 61 -6.01 -15.54 1.09
CA ILE A 61 -5.53 -15.43 -0.29
C ILE A 61 -4.48 -16.52 -0.54
N ARG A 62 -4.65 -17.31 -1.59
CA ARG A 62 -3.72 -18.38 -2.00
C ARG A 62 -3.22 -18.11 -3.41
N ASN A 63 -2.00 -18.57 -3.70
CA ASN A 63 -1.34 -18.40 -5.00
C ASN A 63 -1.26 -16.92 -5.43
N ALA A 64 -1.08 -16.02 -4.45
CA ALA A 64 -0.92 -14.60 -4.73
C ALA A 64 0.38 -14.37 -5.52
N PRO A 65 0.34 -13.66 -6.65
CA PRO A 65 1.54 -13.36 -7.40
C PRO A 65 2.44 -12.43 -6.59
N TYR A 66 3.75 -12.48 -6.84
CA TYR A 66 4.78 -11.61 -6.26
C TYR A 66 5.00 -11.74 -4.74
N VAL A 67 4.14 -12.45 -4.02
CA VAL A 67 4.37 -12.84 -2.62
C VAL A 67 5.39 -13.96 -2.59
N ARG A 68 6.62 -13.65 -2.17
CA ARG A 68 7.68 -14.64 -1.94
C ARG A 68 7.99 -14.67 -0.46
N GLU A 69 7.98 -15.87 0.12
CA GLU A 69 8.51 -16.09 1.46
C GLU A 69 9.99 -15.69 1.45
N ARG A 70 10.34 -14.72 2.29
CA ARG A 70 11.72 -14.28 2.45
C ARG A 70 12.01 -14.25 3.94
N HIS A 71 13.16 -14.80 4.33
CA HIS A 71 13.85 -14.31 5.53
C HIS A 71 14.23 -12.87 5.22
N VAL A 72 13.36 -11.91 5.61
CA VAL A 72 13.49 -10.50 5.20
C VAL A 72 14.70 -9.89 5.89
N GLU A 73 15.86 -9.95 5.25
CA GLU A 73 16.91 -8.96 5.52
C GLU A 73 16.43 -7.62 4.96
N ARG A 74 16.11 -6.69 5.85
CA ARG A 74 15.67 -5.33 5.53
C ARG A 74 16.82 -4.53 4.89
N LYS A 75 17.10 -4.76 3.61
CA LYS A 75 18.37 -4.36 2.97
C LYS A 75 18.31 -3.27 1.90
N SER A 76 17.22 -2.51 1.74
CA SER A 76 17.21 -1.39 0.80
C SER A 76 16.65 -0.10 1.40
N LYS A 77 17.42 0.98 1.28
CA LYS A 77 17.01 2.36 1.65
C LYS A 77 15.92 2.91 0.70
N HIS A 78 15.73 2.28 -0.47
CA HIS A 78 14.94 2.80 -1.59
C HIS A 78 13.58 2.12 -1.82
N ASN A 79 13.25 1.08 -1.03
CA ASN A 79 11.96 0.37 -1.11
C ASN A 79 11.27 0.49 0.25
N THR A 80 10.80 1.70 0.56
CA THR A 80 10.17 2.00 1.85
C THR A 80 8.85 2.73 1.64
N PHE A 81 7.86 2.45 2.47
CA PHE A 81 6.59 3.20 2.49
C PHE A 81 6.69 4.55 3.24
N SER A 82 7.82 4.84 3.87
CA SER A 82 8.05 6.09 4.59
C SER A 82 8.87 7.03 3.75
N PHE A 83 8.34 8.24 3.57
CA PHE A 83 9.01 9.39 2.97
C PHE A 83 8.83 10.59 3.90
N THR A 84 9.67 11.59 3.73
CA THR A 84 9.60 12.83 4.50
C THR A 84 8.63 13.82 3.85
N MET A 85 8.12 14.78 4.63
CA MET A 85 7.28 15.85 4.06
C MET A 85 8.03 16.80 3.12
N ASP A 86 9.34 16.67 2.96
CA ASP A 86 10.09 17.47 2.00
C ASP A 86 10.21 16.75 0.65
N GLU A 87 10.04 15.42 0.64
CA GLU A 87 10.00 14.59 -0.57
C GLU A 87 8.58 14.50 -1.16
N ASP A 88 7.55 14.82 -0.36
CA ASP A 88 6.15 14.80 -0.79
C ASP A 88 5.79 16.05 -1.59
N ILE A 89 5.49 15.88 -2.88
CA ILE A 89 5.08 16.96 -3.79
C ILE A 89 3.78 17.67 -3.35
N PHE A 90 2.96 17.01 -2.52
CA PHE A 90 1.73 17.58 -1.98
C PHE A 90 1.95 18.34 -0.67
N ALA A 91 3.13 18.21 -0.05
CA ALA A 91 3.44 18.86 1.22
C ALA A 91 3.24 20.37 1.24
N PRO A 92 3.59 21.16 0.20
CA PRO A 92 3.37 22.60 0.22
C PRO A 92 1.89 22.96 0.40
N PHE A 93 0.99 22.20 -0.21
CA PHE A 93 -0.45 22.40 -0.08
C PHE A 93 -0.94 22.02 1.32
N LEU A 94 -0.42 20.95 1.91
CA LEU A 94 -0.78 20.52 3.25
C LEU A 94 -0.24 21.49 4.32
N LYS A 95 1.00 21.96 4.18
CA LYS A 95 1.63 22.90 5.12
C LYS A 95 1.06 24.32 5.03
N GLY A 96 0.54 24.72 3.87
CA GLY A 96 -0.05 26.05 3.65
C GLY A 96 -1.44 26.26 4.26
N VAL A 97 -2.08 25.20 4.76
CA VAL A 97 -3.43 25.27 5.33
C VAL A 97 -3.37 25.53 6.83
N GLN A 98 -4.21 26.45 7.32
CA GLN A 98 -4.41 26.66 8.76
C GLN A 98 -5.34 25.59 9.33
N TRP A 99 -4.77 24.43 9.63
CA TRP A 99 -5.49 23.31 10.23
C TRP A 99 -6.10 23.72 11.58
N LYS A 100 -7.42 23.57 11.70
CA LYS A 100 -8.11 23.66 12.99
C LYS A 100 -8.21 22.26 13.57
N LYS A 101 -7.82 22.09 14.84
CA LYS A 101 -8.02 20.83 15.55
C LYS A 101 -9.52 20.51 15.59
N GLY A 102 -9.91 19.29 15.22
CA GLY A 102 -11.28 18.84 15.37
C GLY A 102 -11.73 18.90 16.83
N GLY A 103 -12.96 19.36 17.09
CA GLY A 103 -13.54 19.36 18.43
C GLY A 103 -13.73 17.94 18.95
N ASN A 104 -13.59 17.72 20.26
CA ASN A 104 -13.95 16.46 20.88
C ASN A 104 -15.44 16.20 20.62
N ALA A 105 -15.77 15.03 20.05
CA ALA A 105 -17.14 14.56 20.06
C ALA A 105 -17.54 14.32 21.52
N SER A 106 -18.34 15.21 22.08
CA SER A 106 -19.04 14.98 23.33
C SER A 106 -20.11 13.92 23.08
N THR A 107 -19.77 12.68 23.41
CA THR A 107 -20.72 11.60 23.73
C THR A 107 -20.94 11.52 25.22
#